data_AF-A0A1X0JZN7-F1
#
_entry.id   AF-A0A1X0JZN7-F1
#
_cell.length_a   1.000
_cell.length_b   1.000
_cell.length_c   1.000
_cell.angle_alpha   90.00
_cell.angle_beta   90.00
_cell.angle_gamma   90.00
#
_symmetry.space_group_name_H-M   'P 1'
#
loop_
_entity.id
_entity.type
_entity.pdbx_description
1 polymer ?
#
loop_
_entity_poly.entity_id
_entity_poly.type
_entity_poly.pdbx_seq_one_letter_code
_entity_poly.pdbx_strand_id
1 'polypeptide(L)'
;MTETDVQTPLQGAESAADERTDLAEGDGSGEPENGSGGQKGNREARYRVERNEARSERDALAQRVERMQRAEVERLAADGLSHPADVFSLSGNELADYLTEDGDVDVEKVAADVAAILAERPGLRKFTPGYDPSQGTGGRPQTKREPSWGALLKD
;
A
#
# COMPACT_ATOMS: atom_id res chain seq x y z
N MET A 1 -23.26 32.97 -23.19
CA MET A 1 -23.04 31.76 -24.00
C MET A 1 -21.60 31.75 -24.49
N THR A 2 -20.77 30.86 -23.95
CA THR A 2 -19.68 30.18 -24.66
C THR A 2 -19.28 28.97 -23.82
N GLU A 3 -20.02 27.88 -24.02
CA GLU A 3 -19.61 26.51 -23.66
C GLU A 3 -18.26 26.23 -24.30
N THR A 4 -17.29 25.83 -23.49
CA THR A 4 -16.05 25.24 -24.00
C THR A 4 -16.23 23.73 -23.94
N ASP A 5 -16.62 23.18 -25.09
CA ASP A 5 -16.65 21.75 -25.40
C ASP A 5 -15.20 21.23 -25.46
N VAL A 6 -14.82 20.32 -24.55
CA VAL A 6 -13.53 19.63 -24.59
C VAL A 6 -13.76 18.25 -25.19
N GLN A 7 -13.61 18.21 -26.51
CA GLN A 7 -13.72 17.03 -27.35
C GLN A 7 -12.51 16.11 -27.12
N THR A 8 -12.76 14.89 -26.63
CA THR A 8 -11.78 13.82 -26.43
C THR A 8 -11.49 13.12 -27.76
N PRO A 9 -10.24 13.05 -28.26
CA PRO A 9 -9.92 12.17 -29.38
C PRO A 9 -9.66 10.73 -28.89
N LEU A 10 -10.60 9.83 -29.19
CA LEU A 10 -10.39 8.38 -29.20
C LEU A 10 -9.35 8.04 -30.28
N GLN A 11 -8.13 7.67 -29.86
CA GLN A 11 -7.07 7.24 -30.77
C GLN A 11 -7.17 5.72 -30.98
N GLY A 12 -7.27 5.35 -32.27
CA GLY A 12 -7.70 4.05 -32.77
C GLY A 12 -6.79 2.87 -32.42
N ALA A 13 -7.44 1.74 -32.15
CA ALA A 13 -6.84 0.42 -32.22
C ALA A 13 -7.23 -0.19 -33.57
N GLU A 14 -6.39 0.03 -34.58
CA GLU A 14 -6.47 -0.64 -35.87
C GLU A 14 -5.06 -0.98 -36.32
N SER A 15 -4.65 -2.22 -36.05
CA SER A 15 -3.48 -2.83 -36.68
C SER A 15 -3.99 -3.88 -37.66
N ALA A 16 -3.87 -3.54 -38.94
CA ALA A 16 -4.26 -4.34 -40.07
C ALA A 16 -3.27 -5.50 -40.33
N ALA A 17 -3.85 -6.63 -40.69
CA ALA A 17 -3.38 -7.73 -41.54
C ALA A 17 -1.93 -7.75 -42.06
N ASP A 18 -1.25 -8.87 -41.80
CA ASP A 18 -0.28 -9.56 -42.67
C ASP A 18 -0.04 -10.95 -42.03
N GLU A 19 0.06 -12.10 -42.68
CA GLU A 19 0.09 -12.49 -44.08
C GLU A 19 -0.23 -14.00 -44.10
N ARG A 20 -0.97 -14.44 -45.12
CA ARG A 20 -1.40 -15.82 -45.32
C ARG A 20 -0.25 -16.60 -45.95
N THR A 21 0.16 -17.72 -45.35
CA THR A 21 0.89 -18.78 -46.08
C THR A 21 0.09 -20.07 -46.01
N ASP A 22 -0.33 -20.51 -47.20
CA ASP A 22 -1.15 -21.69 -47.42
C ASP A 22 -0.34 -23.00 -47.39
N LEU A 23 -1.09 -24.10 -47.19
CA LEU A 23 -0.84 -25.50 -47.58
C LEU A 23 -0.13 -26.44 -46.58
N ALA A 24 -0.95 -27.28 -45.95
CA ALA A 24 -0.83 -28.73 -46.10
C ALA A 24 -2.20 -29.39 -45.92
N GLU A 25 -2.80 -29.83 -47.03
CA GLU A 25 -3.89 -30.80 -47.01
C GLU A 25 -3.38 -32.12 -46.42
N GLY A 26 -4.09 -32.61 -45.41
CA GLY A 26 -3.94 -33.95 -44.86
C GLY A 26 -5.33 -34.52 -44.64
N ASP A 27 -5.90 -35.10 -45.70
CA ASP A 27 -7.00 -36.06 -45.60
C ASP A 27 -6.53 -37.25 -44.74
N GLY A 28 -7.15 -37.35 -43.57
CA GLY A 28 -6.91 -38.37 -42.58
C GLY A 28 -8.21 -38.66 -41.85
N SER A 29 -9.16 -39.22 -42.59
CA SER A 29 -10.30 -39.97 -42.06
C SER A 29 -9.98 -40.70 -40.75
N GLY A 30 -10.73 -40.35 -39.71
CA GLY A 30 -10.58 -40.87 -38.37
C GLY A 30 -11.58 -40.23 -37.42
N GLU A 31 -12.85 -40.52 -37.63
CA GLU A 31 -13.91 -40.28 -36.65
C GLU A 31 -13.49 -40.92 -35.31
N PRO A 32 -13.32 -40.19 -34.19
CA PRO A 32 -13.29 -40.83 -32.90
C PRO A 32 -14.75 -41.07 -32.50
N GLU A 33 -15.28 -42.21 -32.92
CA GLU A 33 -16.42 -42.80 -32.22
C GLU A 33 -16.04 -42.98 -30.74
N ASN A 34 -16.80 -42.30 -29.88
CA ASN A 34 -17.00 -42.61 -28.47
C ASN A 34 -15.76 -42.61 -27.55
N GLY A 35 -15.48 -41.45 -26.96
CA GLY A 35 -14.51 -41.29 -25.88
C GLY A 35 -14.92 -40.26 -24.82
N SER A 36 -16.17 -40.32 -24.31
CA SER A 36 -16.68 -39.42 -23.25
C SER A 36 -15.82 -39.39 -21.96
N GLY A 37 -14.83 -40.28 -21.82
CA GLY A 37 -13.87 -40.33 -20.70
C GLY A 37 -12.59 -39.49 -20.87
N GLY A 38 -12.05 -39.34 -22.08
CA GLY A 38 -10.75 -38.68 -22.32
C GLY A 38 -10.78 -37.16 -22.16
N GLN A 39 -11.85 -36.51 -22.63
CA GLN A 39 -12.03 -35.06 -22.49
C GLN A 39 -12.42 -34.64 -21.06
N LYS A 40 -13.02 -35.54 -20.27
CA LYS A 40 -13.40 -35.26 -18.87
C LYS A 40 -12.19 -35.25 -17.93
N GLY A 41 -11.26 -36.21 -18.07
CA GLY A 41 -10.03 -36.26 -17.26
C GLY A 41 -9.13 -35.05 -17.47
N ASN A 42 -8.99 -34.59 -18.72
CA ASN A 42 -8.21 -33.38 -19.04
C ASN A 42 -8.84 -32.12 -18.46
N ARG A 43 -10.18 -32.03 -18.43
CA ARG A 43 -10.90 -30.88 -17.85
C ARG A 43 -10.76 -30.83 -16.32
N GLU A 44 -10.88 -31.96 -15.65
CA GLU A 44 -10.70 -32.04 -14.19
C GLU A 44 -9.26 -31.74 -13.77
N ALA A 45 -8.26 -32.23 -14.52
CA ALA A 45 -6.86 -31.90 -14.28
C ALA A 45 -6.61 -30.40 -14.36
N ARG A 46 -7.16 -29.71 -15.37
CA ARG A 46 -7.08 -28.24 -15.48
C ARG A 46 -7.71 -27.52 -14.29
N TYR A 47 -8.93 -27.89 -13.88
CA TYR A 47 -9.57 -27.26 -12.73
C TYR A 47 -8.81 -27.47 -11.42
N ARG A 48 -8.12 -28.59 -11.25
CA ARG A 48 -7.25 -28.81 -10.08
C ARG A 48 -6.05 -27.87 -10.09
N VAL A 49 -5.46 -27.65 -11.25
CA VAL A 49 -4.34 -26.71 -11.44
C VAL A 49 -4.82 -25.28 -11.17
N GLU A 50 -5.85 -24.81 -11.86
CA GLU A 50 -6.42 -23.47 -11.71
C GLU A 50 -6.80 -23.17 -10.25
N ARG A 51 -7.41 -24.14 -9.55
CA ARG A 51 -7.76 -23.99 -8.13
C ARG A 51 -6.52 -23.88 -7.24
N ASN A 52 -5.47 -24.64 -7.52
CA ASN A 52 -4.25 -24.59 -6.71
C ASN A 52 -3.48 -23.29 -6.98
N GLU A 53 -3.47 -22.82 -8.23
CA GLU A 53 -2.93 -21.51 -8.62
C GLU A 53 -3.69 -20.39 -7.89
N ALA A 54 -5.02 -20.38 -7.96
CA ALA A 54 -5.85 -19.39 -7.26
C ALA A 54 -5.63 -19.38 -5.73
N ARG A 55 -5.44 -20.55 -5.11
CA ARG A 55 -5.09 -20.64 -3.68
C ARG A 55 -3.72 -20.03 -3.39
N SER A 56 -2.74 -20.32 -4.24
CA SER A 56 -1.38 -19.79 -4.12
C SER A 56 -1.37 -18.26 -4.28
N GLU A 57 -2.11 -17.75 -5.25
CA GLU A 57 -2.27 -16.31 -5.48
C GLU A 57 -2.92 -15.62 -4.28
N ARG A 58 -4.01 -16.19 -3.75
CA ARG A 58 -4.69 -15.67 -2.56
C ARG A 58 -3.75 -15.63 -1.36
N ASP A 59 -2.98 -16.69 -1.12
CA ASP A 59 -2.07 -16.76 0.02
C ASP A 59 -0.92 -15.73 -0.15
N ALA A 60 -0.43 -15.53 -1.39
CA ALA A 60 0.56 -14.50 -1.69
C ALA A 60 0.02 -13.06 -1.49
N LEU A 61 -1.24 -12.83 -1.88
CA LEU A 61 -1.95 -11.56 -1.64
C LEU A 61 -2.14 -11.32 -0.14
N ALA A 62 -2.59 -12.33 0.61
CA ALA A 62 -2.77 -12.25 2.06
C ALA A 62 -1.46 -11.86 2.77
N GLN A 63 -0.34 -12.50 2.42
CA GLN A 63 0.97 -12.13 2.96
C GLN A 63 1.39 -10.70 2.60
N ARG A 64 1.02 -10.20 1.40
CA ARG A 64 1.32 -8.82 1.01
C ARG A 64 0.51 -7.82 1.82
N VAL A 65 -0.78 -8.10 2.03
CA VAL A 65 -1.68 -7.29 2.85
C VAL A 65 -1.19 -7.26 4.30
N GLU A 66 -0.83 -8.41 4.87
CA GLU A 66 -0.30 -8.50 6.23
C GLU A 66 0.95 -7.63 6.43
N ARG A 67 1.89 -7.65 5.47
CA ARG A 67 3.05 -6.76 5.49
C ARG A 67 2.68 -5.28 5.42
N MET A 68 1.67 -4.93 4.63
CA MET A 68 1.19 -3.54 4.52
C MET A 68 0.50 -3.08 5.81
N GLN A 69 -0.36 -3.91 6.39
CA GLN A 69 -1.02 -3.64 7.68
C GLN A 69 0.01 -3.48 8.80
N ARG A 70 1.02 -4.35 8.85
CA ARG A 70 2.11 -4.22 9.82
C ARG A 70 2.87 -2.91 9.66
N ALA A 71 3.26 -2.58 8.42
CA ALA A 71 3.93 -1.31 8.14
C ALA A 71 3.06 -0.10 8.50
N GLU A 72 1.75 -0.21 8.36
CA GLU A 72 0.79 0.84 8.73
C GLU A 72 0.72 1.06 10.25
N VAL A 73 0.64 -0.02 11.03
CA VAL A 73 0.73 0.05 12.50
C VAL A 73 2.04 0.72 12.93
N GLU A 74 3.15 0.30 12.33
CA GLU A 74 4.46 0.92 12.61
C GLU A 74 4.48 2.40 12.21
N ARG A 75 3.88 2.77 11.07
CA ARG A 75 3.78 4.17 10.63
C ARG A 75 3.03 5.02 11.65
N LEU A 76 1.91 4.54 12.18
CA LEU A 76 1.13 5.23 13.20
C LEU A 76 1.91 5.33 14.53
N ALA A 77 2.59 4.26 14.93
CA ALA A 77 3.42 4.25 16.12
C ALA A 77 4.61 5.21 16.04
N ALA A 78 5.12 5.49 14.83
CA ALA A 78 6.26 6.38 14.59
C ALA A 78 5.98 7.86 14.93
N ASP A 79 4.73 8.23 15.19
CA ASP A 79 4.38 9.56 15.69
C ASP A 79 4.76 9.75 17.16
N GLY A 80 4.68 8.68 17.96
CA GLY A 80 5.01 8.71 19.39
C GLY A 80 6.36 8.08 19.73
N LEU A 81 6.71 6.96 19.10
CA LEU A 81 7.89 6.16 19.40
C LEU A 81 9.08 6.52 18.50
N SER A 82 10.28 6.45 19.05
CA SER A 82 11.53 6.54 18.30
C SER A 82 11.77 5.30 17.42
N HIS A 83 11.37 4.12 17.92
CA HIS A 83 11.40 2.86 17.19
C HIS A 83 9.98 2.28 17.12
N PRO A 84 9.27 2.47 15.99
CA PRO A 84 7.86 2.09 15.89
C PRO A 84 7.61 0.58 16.01
N ALA A 85 8.57 -0.25 15.59
CA ALA A 85 8.48 -1.70 15.71
C ALA A 85 8.40 -2.19 17.18
N ASP A 86 8.80 -1.36 18.15
CA ASP A 86 8.72 -1.67 19.56
C ASP A 86 7.28 -1.83 20.04
N VAL A 87 6.29 -1.30 19.30
CA VAL A 87 4.87 -1.47 19.64
C VAL A 87 4.52 -2.95 19.78
N PHE A 88 4.93 -3.80 18.84
CA PHE A 88 4.69 -5.25 18.88
C PHE A 88 5.50 -5.98 19.95
N SER A 89 6.68 -5.47 20.29
CA SER A 89 7.56 -6.11 21.28
C SER A 89 7.17 -5.77 22.72
N LEU A 90 6.54 -4.61 22.95
CA LEU A 90 6.28 -4.07 24.28
C LEU A 90 4.81 -4.09 24.69
N SER A 91 3.86 -4.04 23.75
CA SER A 91 2.43 -4.13 24.09
C SER A 91 2.00 -5.56 24.44
N GLY A 92 2.73 -6.57 23.95
CA GLY A 92 2.31 -7.97 24.03
C GLY A 92 1.18 -8.34 23.06
N ASN A 93 0.80 -7.42 22.17
CA ASN A 93 -0.22 -7.60 21.16
C ASN A 93 0.39 -8.01 19.82
N GLU A 94 -0.36 -8.81 19.06
CA GLU A 94 0.00 -9.21 17.70
C GLU A 94 -0.72 -8.32 16.67
N LEU A 95 -0.38 -8.48 15.38
CA LEU A 95 -1.00 -7.69 14.31
C LEU A 95 -2.52 -7.77 14.32
N ALA A 96 -3.09 -8.96 14.54
CA ALA A 96 -4.53 -9.18 14.55
C ALA A 96 -5.25 -8.37 15.63
N ASP A 97 -4.58 -8.05 16.74
CA ASP A 97 -5.18 -7.25 17.81
C ASP A 97 -5.37 -5.80 17.39
N TYR A 98 -4.59 -5.31 16.42
CA TYR A 98 -4.71 -3.95 15.90
C TYR A 98 -5.64 -3.84 14.69
N LEU A 99 -6.33 -4.91 14.31
CA LEU A 99 -7.25 -4.89 13.18
C LEU A 99 -8.70 -4.76 13.66
N THR A 100 -9.48 -4.00 12.90
CA THR A 100 -10.93 -3.95 13.02
C THR A 100 -11.58 -5.22 12.46
N GLU A 101 -12.89 -5.36 12.63
CA GLU A 101 -13.66 -6.47 12.05
C GLU A 101 -13.58 -6.50 10.51
N ASP A 102 -13.37 -5.34 9.89
CA ASP A 102 -13.22 -5.19 8.43
C ASP A 102 -11.79 -5.50 7.95
N GLY A 103 -10.84 -5.70 8.88
CA GLY A 103 -9.43 -5.96 8.58
C GLY A 103 -8.59 -4.70 8.34
N ASP A 104 -9.11 -3.52 8.69
CA ASP A 104 -8.37 -2.27 8.66
C ASP A 104 -7.63 -2.04 9.98
N VAL A 105 -6.61 -1.18 9.97
CA VAL A 105 -5.84 -0.88 11.19
C VAL A 105 -6.63 0.07 12.11
N ASP A 106 -6.84 -0.33 13.36
CA ASP A 106 -7.45 0.48 14.41
C ASP A 106 -6.44 1.50 14.97
N VAL A 107 -6.60 2.75 14.52
CA VAL A 107 -5.74 3.87 14.89
C VAL A 107 -5.82 4.21 16.38
N GLU A 108 -7.01 4.10 16.97
CA GLU A 108 -7.22 4.47 18.38
C GLU A 108 -6.52 3.47 19.30
N LYS A 109 -6.61 2.17 18.98
CA LYS A 109 -5.92 1.12 19.72
C LYS A 109 -4.40 1.24 19.64
N VAL A 110 -3.86 1.52 18.45
CA VAL A 110 -2.41 1.77 18.29
C VAL A 110 -1.97 2.98 19.13
N ALA A 111 -2.74 4.08 19.09
CA ALA A 111 -2.42 5.27 19.86
C ALA A 111 -2.48 5.03 21.39
N ALA A 112 -3.46 4.26 21.86
CA ALA A 112 -3.61 3.89 23.26
C ALA A 112 -2.42 3.07 23.77
N ASP A 113 -1.99 2.06 23.02
CA ASP A 113 -0.84 1.24 23.40
C ASP A 113 0.47 2.03 23.37
N VAL A 114 0.66 2.89 22.36
CA VAL A 114 1.82 3.80 22.32
C VAL A 114 1.84 4.71 23.55
N ALA A 115 0.69 5.25 23.96
CA ALA A 115 0.60 6.08 25.17
C ALA A 115 0.93 5.27 26.44
N ALA A 116 0.47 4.03 26.55
CA ALA A 116 0.79 3.14 27.66
C ALA A 116 2.30 2.83 27.72
N ILE A 117 2.91 2.46 26.60
CA ILE A 117 4.35 2.22 26.48
C ILE A 117 5.14 3.46 26.92
N LEU A 118 4.73 4.65 26.47
CA LEU A 118 5.40 5.90 26.84
C LEU A 118 5.20 6.31 28.30
N ALA A 119 4.08 5.92 28.92
CA ALA A 119 3.85 6.14 30.35
C ALA A 119 4.80 5.29 31.21
N GLU A 120 5.03 4.04 30.82
CA GLU A 120 5.97 3.14 31.50
C GLU A 120 7.43 3.49 31.18
N ARG A 121 7.71 3.85 29.92
CA ARG A 121 9.05 4.06 29.36
C ARG A 121 9.14 5.38 28.61
N PRO A 122 9.18 6.53 29.32
CA PRO A 122 9.19 7.84 28.70
C PRO A 122 10.43 8.09 27.80
N GLY A 123 11.51 7.34 28.00
CA GLY A 123 12.72 7.43 27.19
C GLY A 123 12.60 6.88 25.76
N LEU A 124 11.53 6.15 25.43
CA LEU A 124 11.30 5.62 24.08
C LEU A 124 10.62 6.63 23.15
N ARG A 125 10.25 7.80 23.66
CA ARG A 125 9.60 8.86 22.88
C ARG A 125 10.47 9.24 21.68
N LYS A 126 9.80 9.55 20.57
CA LYS A 126 10.42 10.09 19.37
C LYS A 126 11.35 11.26 19.72
N PHE A 127 12.60 11.16 19.32
CA PHE A 127 13.58 12.21 19.55
C PHE A 127 13.32 13.37 18.59
N THR A 128 13.04 14.55 19.15
CA THR A 128 13.05 15.80 18.39
C THR A 128 14.39 16.48 18.62
N PRO A 129 15.28 16.55 17.62
CA PRO A 129 16.54 17.25 17.78
C PRO A 129 16.29 18.71 18.10
N GLY A 130 16.86 19.17 19.21
CA GLY A 130 17.00 20.61 19.46
C GLY A 130 18.06 21.16 18.53
N TYR A 131 17.68 22.00 17.58
CA TYR A 131 18.66 22.79 16.84
C TYR A 131 18.92 24.09 17.61
N ASP A 132 20.19 24.48 17.69
CA ASP A 132 20.56 25.81 18.18
C ASP A 132 20.31 26.82 17.04
N PRO A 133 19.35 27.75 17.21
CA PRO A 133 19.00 28.71 16.15
C PRO A 133 20.14 29.66 15.78
N SER A 134 21.20 29.75 16.59
CA SER A 134 22.35 30.62 16.35
C SER A 134 23.47 29.96 15.52
N GLN A 135 23.42 28.64 15.30
CA GLN A 135 24.38 27.92 14.47
C GLN A 135 24.23 28.33 13.00
N GLY A 136 25.35 28.69 12.35
CA GLY A 136 25.40 29.02 10.92
C GLY A 136 25.02 30.47 10.54
N THR A 137 24.50 31.28 11.46
CA THR A 137 24.07 32.67 11.16
C THR A 137 25.14 33.75 11.30
N GLY A 138 26.39 33.41 11.66
CA GLY A 138 27.52 34.37 11.66
C GLY A 138 27.33 35.64 12.52
N GLY A 139 26.34 35.68 13.41
CA GLY A 139 25.96 36.85 14.19
C GLY A 139 24.96 36.49 15.29
N ARG A 140 24.80 37.39 16.27
CA ARG A 140 23.82 37.22 17.36
C ARG A 140 22.43 37.02 16.75
N PRO A 141 21.65 36.02 17.18
CA PRO A 141 20.29 35.84 16.68
C PRO A 141 19.53 37.15 16.86
N GLN A 142 19.04 37.71 15.76
CA GLN A 142 18.19 38.90 15.81
C GLN A 142 16.95 38.48 16.61
N THR A 143 16.79 39.00 17.82
CA THR A 143 15.57 38.81 18.61
C THR A 143 14.39 39.19 17.72
N LYS A 144 13.41 38.29 17.56
CA LYS A 144 12.19 38.58 16.79
C LYS A 144 11.67 39.94 17.28
N ARG A 145 11.58 40.92 16.38
CA ARG A 145 11.07 42.26 16.73
C ARG A 145 9.63 42.07 17.21
N GLU A 146 9.41 42.27 18.50
CA GLU A 146 8.06 42.28 19.04
C GLU A 146 7.30 43.45 18.43
N PRO A 147 6.03 43.26 18.02
CA PRO A 147 5.21 44.35 17.53
C PRO A 147 5.04 45.35 18.68
N SER A 148 5.61 46.53 18.51
CA SER A 148 5.46 47.63 19.45
C SER A 148 4.49 48.65 18.88
N TRP A 149 3.77 49.34 19.76
CA TRP A 149 2.87 50.44 19.38
C TRP A 149 3.55 51.52 18.54
N GLY A 150 4.87 51.73 18.70
CA GLY A 150 5.65 52.65 17.88
C GLY A 150 5.89 52.19 16.44
N ALA A 151 5.72 50.90 16.13
CA ALA A 151 5.77 50.38 14.77
C ALA A 151 4.45 50.58 14.00
N LEU A 152 3.33 50.78 14.71
CA LEU A 152 2.01 51.03 14.11
C LEU A 152 1.77 52.51 13.78
N LEU A 153 2.56 53.44 14.32
CA LEU A 153 2.38 54.89 14.17
C LEU A 153 3.31 55.56 13.14
N LYS A 154 4.10 54.77 12.41
CA LYS A 154 4.96 55.27 11.32
C LYS A 154 4.30 54.98 9.97
N ASP A 155 3.45 55.91 9.54
CA ASP A 155 3.11 56.14 8.12
C ASP A 155 4.12 57.11 7.49
#